data_AF-A0A5B9W328-F1
#
_entry.id   AF-A0A5B9W328-F1
#
_cell.length_a   1.000
_cell.length_b   1.000
_cell.length_c   1.000
_cell.angle_alpha   90.00
_cell.angle_beta   90.00
_cell.angle_gamma   90.00
#
_symmetry.space_group_name_H-M   'P 1'
#
loop_
_entity.id
_entity.type
_entity.pdbx_description
1 polymer ?
#
loop_
_entity_poly.entity_id
_entity_poly.type
_entity_poly.pdbx_seq_one_letter_code
_entity_poly.pdbx_strand_id
1 'polypeptide(L)'
;MDMSQWMACNEPWEMLVFLEPRASDRKLQLFAAACCRRAWSIGPDRRHEELVEAAERFANGWLSEAEFERCREAVIAMREDNPDEEPWSPSWCLTSATLHARGGGAARYAARFVANGLAVLAGEQESEAWHAALHDEMRHQCEILRDVIGDPFRPFRFDPSWLSHEGRPAQRMAEEMEESGRYDELGRLADVLEQNGCKDLAVLEHCRRASGHVPGCWVIDALLGRESSVAIGLTTEAGWRDCDDPASLLHFLREKGTARRWRLFEVACCRRIEQLITDDRCRGALQAAARHAVGKAGDEELERARIAAQAAEDEASKREWVTEAEEQSCSTPRYCDAGRDMFVASAVRSAVCRDVRCADAAPGTPDAEQWSPSHRLAPNAIYWHVCGTALRVEAATRENAICDPSLSSEDGQEMDCPYQPEAKESLIGSAARRAELKVQCDILRDLFGEFFGPLGTEGMWMPRRSDAPGSEWWCLLPTPKRAVVRPEWLEWSGGVVPRLAEEILSGSGFDRLPLLAEALERAGCEDPVILGHLRSRGTHYPGCWVLELLLGQSRPESDSP
;
A
#
# COMPACT_ATOMS: atom_id res chain seq x y z
N MET A 1 2.43 -9.51 8.05
CA MET A 1 1.52 -8.98 9.07
C MET A 1 0.11 -8.92 8.48
N ASP A 2 -0.86 -9.52 9.17
CA ASP A 2 -2.31 -9.40 8.95
C ASP A 2 -2.98 -8.56 10.08
N MET A 3 -4.31 -8.40 10.05
CA MET A 3 -5.03 -7.55 11.01
C MET A 3 -4.95 -8.07 12.45
N SER A 4 -5.05 -9.38 12.65
CA SER A 4 -4.95 -10.00 13.97
C SER A 4 -3.54 -9.83 14.55
N GLN A 5 -2.52 -10.04 13.71
CA GLN A 5 -1.12 -9.80 14.06
C GLN A 5 -0.87 -8.33 14.38
N TRP A 6 -1.41 -7.40 13.59
CA TRP A 6 -1.30 -5.95 13.82
C TRP A 6 -1.90 -5.52 15.17
N MET A 7 -3.08 -6.03 15.52
CA MET A 7 -3.73 -5.68 16.78
C MET A 7 -3.03 -6.28 18.01
N ALA A 8 -2.39 -7.45 17.86
CA ALA A 8 -1.71 -8.13 18.96
C ALA A 8 -0.21 -7.81 19.09
N CYS A 9 0.42 -7.24 18.06
CA CYS A 9 1.87 -6.97 18.04
C CYS A 9 2.27 -5.95 19.11
N ASN A 10 3.27 -6.27 19.93
CA ASN A 10 3.86 -5.34 20.91
C ASN A 10 5.31 -4.98 20.55
N GLU A 11 5.68 -5.24 19.29
CA GLU A 11 7.01 -5.04 18.74
C GLU A 11 6.94 -3.95 17.65
N PRO A 12 7.28 -2.68 17.98
CA PRO A 12 7.14 -1.57 17.05
C PRO A 12 8.02 -1.74 15.80
N TRP A 13 9.12 -2.49 15.90
CA TRP A 13 10.00 -2.79 14.78
C TRP A 13 9.29 -3.59 13.67
N GLU A 14 8.55 -4.64 14.02
CA GLU A 14 7.82 -5.44 13.05
C GLU A 14 6.72 -4.63 12.35
N MET A 15 6.03 -3.79 13.12
CA MET A 15 5.01 -2.87 12.60
C MET A 15 5.62 -1.85 11.65
N LEU A 16 6.79 -1.28 11.98
CA LEU A 16 7.48 -0.30 11.14
C LEU A 16 8.04 -0.92 9.85
N VAL A 17 8.65 -2.11 9.91
CA VAL A 17 9.09 -2.84 8.70
C VAL A 17 7.91 -3.11 7.76
N PHE A 18 6.74 -3.41 8.32
CA PHE A 18 5.51 -3.54 7.55
C PHE A 18 5.02 -2.20 6.97
N LEU A 19 5.16 -1.10 7.69
CA LEU A 19 4.64 0.21 7.29
C LEU A 19 5.58 1.05 6.41
N GLU A 20 6.89 0.90 6.48
CA GLU A 20 7.87 1.68 5.70
C GLU A 20 7.54 1.78 4.20
N PRO A 21 7.09 0.72 3.49
CA PRO A 21 6.71 0.83 2.08
C PRO A 21 5.25 1.28 1.86
N ARG A 22 4.46 1.56 2.92
CA ARG A 22 2.99 1.73 2.87
C ARG A 22 2.48 3.04 3.47
N ALA A 23 3.12 3.51 4.53
CA ALA A 23 2.77 4.73 5.23
C ALA A 23 3.41 5.95 4.55
N SER A 24 2.74 7.10 4.62
CA SER A 24 3.33 8.34 4.12
C SER A 24 4.44 8.83 5.05
N ASP A 25 5.40 9.58 4.46
CA ASP A 25 6.48 10.20 5.22
C ASP A 25 5.94 11.10 6.35
N ARG A 26 4.86 11.83 6.09
CA ARG A 26 4.16 12.65 7.10
C ARG A 26 3.74 11.82 8.32
N LYS A 27 3.12 10.66 8.10
CA LYS A 27 2.64 9.81 9.20
C LYS A 27 3.78 9.23 10.01
N LEU A 28 4.85 8.81 9.34
CA LEU A 28 6.04 8.30 10.02
C LEU A 28 6.78 9.41 10.80
N GLN A 29 6.81 10.64 10.29
CA GLN A 29 7.31 11.82 11.01
C GLN A 29 6.49 12.11 12.28
N LEU A 30 5.16 12.12 12.19
CA LEU A 30 4.28 12.37 13.34
C LEU A 30 4.41 11.28 14.41
N PHE A 31 4.54 10.01 13.99
CA PHE A 31 4.90 8.92 14.90
C PHE A 31 6.25 9.16 15.59
N ALA A 32 7.30 9.52 14.85
CA ALA A 32 8.62 9.79 15.41
C ALA A 32 8.61 10.95 16.41
N ALA A 33 7.90 12.03 16.11
CA ALA A 33 7.71 13.17 17.00
C ALA A 33 6.97 12.77 18.28
N ALA A 34 5.89 11.98 18.16
CA ALA A 34 5.13 11.46 19.28
C ALA A 34 5.98 10.57 20.21
N CYS A 35 6.86 9.72 19.66
CA CYS A 35 7.85 8.99 20.46
C CYS A 35 8.76 9.97 21.22
N CYS A 36 9.29 11.00 20.56
CA CYS A 36 10.18 11.97 21.21
C CYS A 36 9.49 12.74 22.34
N ARG A 37 8.20 13.08 22.21
CA ARG A 37 7.43 13.75 23.29
C ARG A 37 7.35 12.91 24.56
N ARG A 38 7.26 11.58 24.44
CA ARG A 38 7.24 10.69 25.60
C ARG A 38 8.56 10.69 26.38
N ALA A 39 9.65 11.06 25.72
CA ALA A 39 10.98 11.10 26.28
C ALA A 39 11.34 12.44 26.96
N TRP A 40 10.42 13.40 27.11
CA TRP A 40 10.70 14.70 27.74
C TRP A 40 11.21 14.58 29.19
N SER A 41 10.88 13.50 29.89
CA SER A 41 11.41 13.24 31.24
C SER A 41 12.93 13.03 31.28
N ILE A 42 13.56 12.71 30.14
CA ILE A 42 15.00 12.46 30.03
C ILE A 42 15.81 13.76 30.15
N GLY A 43 15.32 14.88 29.63
CA GLY A 43 16.08 16.13 29.57
C GLY A 43 15.19 17.34 29.32
N PRO A 44 15.18 18.36 30.20
CA PRO A 44 14.29 19.52 30.09
C PRO A 44 14.84 20.61 29.15
N ASP A 45 15.73 20.27 28.20
CA ASP A 45 16.28 21.27 27.29
C ASP A 45 15.22 21.66 26.27
N ARG A 46 14.80 22.92 26.34
CA ARG A 46 13.77 23.51 25.48
C ARG A 46 14.06 23.34 23.99
N ARG A 47 15.32 23.18 23.57
CA ARG A 47 15.68 22.97 22.16
C ARG A 47 15.18 21.63 21.63
N HIS A 48 15.14 20.58 22.46
CA HIS A 48 14.55 19.30 22.08
C HIS A 48 13.04 19.43 21.86
N GLU A 49 12.34 20.11 22.78
CA GLU A 49 10.90 20.40 22.68
C GLU A 49 10.60 21.20 21.40
N GLU A 50 11.33 22.29 21.16
CA GLU A 50 11.17 23.16 19.99
C GLU A 50 11.41 22.40 18.67
N LEU A 51 12.39 21.49 18.61
CA LEU A 51 12.63 20.68 17.42
C LEU A 51 11.52 19.64 17.18
N VAL A 52 10.96 19.04 18.23
CA VAL A 52 9.84 18.10 18.12
C VAL A 52 8.58 18.82 17.63
N GLU A 53 8.25 19.97 18.22
CA GLU A 53 7.14 20.81 17.75
C GLU A 53 7.35 21.30 16.31
N ALA A 54 8.60 21.63 15.95
CA ALA A 54 8.96 21.98 14.58
C ALA A 54 8.74 20.80 13.62
N ALA A 55 9.06 19.57 14.03
CA ALA A 55 8.84 18.35 13.23
C ALA A 55 7.35 18.10 12.97
N GLU A 56 6.49 18.27 13.98
CA GLU A 56 5.03 18.14 13.82
C GLU A 56 4.48 19.18 12.86
N ARG A 57 4.88 20.45 13.02
CA ARG A 57 4.46 21.54 12.15
C ARG A 57 4.97 21.37 10.73
N PHE A 58 6.20 20.89 10.57
CA PHE A 58 6.80 20.57 9.27
C PHE A 58 6.06 19.43 8.58
N ALA A 59 5.73 18.35 9.30
CA ALA A 59 4.93 17.24 8.79
C ALA A 59 3.53 17.70 8.33
N ASN A 60 2.97 18.73 8.97
CA ASN A 60 1.71 19.35 8.57
C ASN A 60 1.83 20.43 7.48
N GLY A 61 3.04 20.73 7.00
CA GLY A 61 3.30 21.77 5.99
C GLY A 61 3.17 23.21 6.50
N TRP A 62 3.15 23.41 7.82
CA TRP A 62 3.00 24.71 8.49
C TRP A 62 4.33 25.38 8.85
N LEU A 63 5.44 24.74 8.51
CA LEU A 63 6.79 25.23 8.77
C LEU A 63 7.63 25.08 7.50
N SER A 64 8.39 26.11 7.14
CA SER A 64 9.30 26.03 6.01
C SER A 64 10.53 25.18 6.34
N GLU A 65 11.18 24.65 5.30
CA GLU A 65 12.46 23.92 5.41
C GLU A 65 13.52 24.74 6.15
N ALA A 66 13.63 26.04 5.84
CA ALA A 66 14.60 26.92 6.48
C ALA A 66 14.28 27.20 7.96
N GLU A 67 13.00 27.18 8.34
CA GLU A 67 12.59 27.29 9.75
C GLU A 67 12.90 26.02 10.53
N PHE A 68 12.59 24.86 9.96
CA PHE A 68 12.90 23.56 10.55
C PHE A 68 14.42 23.41 10.78
N GLU A 69 15.23 23.76 9.77
CA GLU A 69 16.68 23.58 9.86
C GLU A 69 17.30 24.45 10.96
N ARG A 70 16.76 25.64 11.24
CA ARG A 70 17.24 26.47 12.37
C ARG A 70 17.02 25.81 13.73
N CYS A 71 15.87 25.16 13.93
CA CYS A 71 15.62 24.39 15.16
C CYS A 71 16.57 23.19 15.25
N ARG A 72 16.85 22.53 14.11
CA ARG A 72 17.75 21.39 14.03
C ARG A 72 19.20 21.78 14.32
N GLU A 73 19.68 22.87 13.74
CA GLU A 73 21.02 23.42 13.99
C GLU A 73 21.23 23.75 15.47
N ALA A 74 20.21 24.24 16.18
CA ALA A 74 20.30 24.53 17.61
C ALA A 74 20.55 23.27 18.46
N VAL A 75 19.96 22.13 18.08
CA VAL A 75 20.18 20.83 18.74
C VAL A 75 21.53 20.22 18.35
N ILE A 76 21.98 20.41 17.10
CA ILE A 76 23.33 19.99 16.67
C ILE A 76 24.40 20.75 17.44
N ALA A 77 24.30 22.08 17.50
CA ALA A 77 25.24 22.92 18.25
C ALA A 77 25.29 22.53 19.74
N MET A 78 24.14 22.25 20.35
CA MET A 78 24.08 21.74 21.72
C MET A 78 24.91 20.46 21.92
N ARG A 79 24.82 19.51 20.97
CA ARG A 79 25.59 18.26 21.01
C ARG A 79 27.08 18.50 20.82
N GLU A 80 27.45 19.44 19.95
CA GLU A 80 28.85 19.82 19.71
C GLU A 80 29.48 20.54 20.92
N ASP A 81 28.68 21.32 21.66
CA ASP A 81 29.10 21.99 22.90
C ASP A 81 29.34 21.02 24.07
N ASN A 82 28.93 19.75 23.94
CA ASN A 82 29.12 18.70 24.94
C ASN A 82 29.84 17.46 24.35
N PRO A 83 31.11 17.59 23.94
CA PRO A 83 31.84 16.52 23.24
C PRO A 83 32.17 15.31 24.13
N ASP A 84 32.12 15.49 25.46
CA ASP A 84 32.38 14.44 26.44
C ASP A 84 31.10 13.66 26.82
N GLU A 85 29.96 13.92 26.15
CA GLU A 85 28.71 13.18 26.38
C GLU A 85 28.90 11.69 26.12
N GLU A 86 28.58 10.87 27.12
CA GLU A 86 28.70 9.42 27.03
C GLU A 86 27.72 8.87 25.97
N PRO A 87 28.21 8.10 24.98
CA PRO A 87 27.34 7.43 24.02
C PRO A 87 26.31 6.55 24.75
N TRP A 88 25.07 6.54 24.26
CA TRP A 88 23.95 5.81 24.86
C TRP A 88 23.48 6.28 26.24
N SER A 89 24.02 7.38 26.77
CA SER A 89 23.39 8.06 27.89
C SER A 89 21.96 8.49 27.53
N PRO A 90 21.05 8.69 28.52
CA PRO A 90 19.68 9.10 28.24
C PRO A 90 19.62 10.38 27.38
N SER A 91 20.42 11.39 27.70
CA SER A 91 20.45 12.67 26.95
C SER A 91 20.95 12.50 25.51
N TRP A 92 21.94 11.63 25.29
CA TRP A 92 22.43 11.30 23.95
C TRP A 92 21.36 10.61 23.10
N CYS A 93 20.61 9.70 23.72
CA CYS A 93 19.49 9.00 23.10
C CYS A 93 18.36 9.97 22.71
N LEU A 94 17.97 10.89 23.61
CA LEU A 94 16.98 11.92 23.31
C LEU A 94 17.43 12.84 22.16
N THR A 95 18.68 13.31 22.20
CA THR A 95 19.27 14.13 21.14
C THR A 95 19.30 13.41 19.80
N SER A 96 19.67 12.13 19.79
CA SER A 96 19.67 11.33 18.57
C SER A 96 18.25 11.09 18.06
N ALA A 97 17.28 10.80 18.93
CA ALA A 97 15.89 10.62 18.54
C ALA A 97 15.29 11.86 17.87
N THR A 98 15.44 13.02 18.51
CA THR A 98 14.92 14.31 18.04
C THR A 98 15.49 14.70 16.68
N LEU A 99 16.79 14.46 16.44
CA LEU A 99 17.41 14.70 15.13
C LEU A 99 16.86 13.79 14.01
N HIS A 100 16.32 12.62 14.35
CA HIS A 100 15.71 11.68 13.40
C HIS A 100 14.20 11.91 13.16
N ALA A 101 13.56 12.80 13.94
CA ALA A 101 12.12 13.07 13.84
C ALA A 101 11.68 13.65 12.47
N ARG A 102 12.63 14.11 11.65
CA ARG A 102 12.36 14.65 10.30
C ARG A 102 12.10 13.58 9.23
N GLY A 103 12.73 12.42 9.29
CA GLY A 103 12.70 11.46 8.17
C GLY A 103 11.62 10.41 8.37
N GLY A 104 10.75 10.18 7.37
CA GLY A 104 9.79 9.08 7.43
C GLY A 104 10.49 7.73 7.58
N GLY A 105 11.47 7.43 6.71
CA GLY A 105 12.37 6.27 6.86
C GLY A 105 13.33 6.32 8.06
N ALA A 106 13.37 7.44 8.79
CA ALA A 106 14.17 7.59 10.00
C ALA A 106 13.36 7.34 11.30
N ALA A 107 12.04 7.19 11.20
CA ALA A 107 11.15 7.06 12.35
C ALA A 107 11.48 5.87 13.26
N ARG A 108 11.95 4.76 12.67
CA ARG A 108 12.44 3.59 13.43
C ARG A 108 13.63 3.90 14.34
N TYR A 109 14.51 4.80 13.92
CA TYR A 109 15.67 5.20 14.72
C TYR A 109 15.22 6.07 15.88
N ALA A 110 14.31 7.02 15.64
CA ALA A 110 13.73 7.85 16.69
C ALA A 110 13.04 6.99 17.77
N ALA A 111 12.17 6.08 17.37
CA ALA A 111 11.49 5.15 18.26
C ALA A 111 12.46 4.29 19.09
N ARG A 112 13.48 3.71 18.44
CA ARG A 112 14.53 2.92 19.10
C ARG A 112 15.33 3.74 20.11
N PHE A 113 15.77 4.94 19.74
CA PHE A 113 16.56 5.78 20.64
C PHE A 113 15.75 6.22 21.86
N VAL A 114 14.46 6.56 21.69
CA VAL A 114 13.55 6.86 22.81
C VAL A 114 13.45 5.68 23.77
N ALA A 115 13.17 4.48 23.24
CA ALA A 115 13.01 3.28 24.06
C ALA A 115 14.28 2.97 24.87
N ASN A 116 15.45 3.07 24.22
CA ASN A 116 16.73 2.89 24.90
C ASN A 116 17.01 3.98 25.95
N GLY A 117 16.74 5.25 25.63
CA GLY A 117 16.97 6.36 26.56
C GLY A 117 16.14 6.24 27.84
N LEU A 118 14.87 5.86 27.71
CA LEU A 118 13.99 5.61 28.86
C LEU A 118 14.42 4.36 29.65
N ALA A 119 14.85 3.30 28.97
CA ALA A 119 15.34 2.09 29.64
C ALA A 119 16.63 2.35 30.45
N VAL A 120 17.59 3.08 29.87
CA VAL A 120 18.83 3.49 30.55
C VAL A 120 18.54 4.42 31.74
N LEU A 121 17.54 5.30 31.61
CA LEU A 121 17.11 6.16 32.73
C LEU A 121 16.51 5.34 33.89
N ALA A 122 15.86 4.21 33.60
CA ALA A 122 15.20 3.37 34.59
C ALA A 122 16.16 2.46 35.37
N GLY A 123 17.29 2.06 34.78
CA GLY A 123 18.26 1.20 35.46
C GLY A 123 19.47 0.83 34.60
N GLU A 124 20.41 0.10 35.22
CA GLU A 124 21.58 -0.44 34.53
C GLU A 124 21.17 -1.35 33.36
N GLN A 125 21.96 -1.35 32.29
CA GLN A 125 21.71 -2.18 31.11
C GLN A 125 21.55 -3.66 31.50
N GLU A 126 20.64 -4.37 30.83
CA GLU A 126 20.28 -5.76 31.11
C GLU A 126 19.62 -6.04 32.48
N SER A 127 19.39 -5.02 33.31
CA SER A 127 18.65 -5.20 34.56
C SER A 127 17.16 -5.45 34.32
N GLU A 128 16.45 -5.96 35.33
CA GLU A 128 15.00 -6.16 35.28
C GLU A 128 14.25 -4.83 35.05
N ALA A 129 14.71 -3.74 35.68
CA ALA A 129 14.13 -2.41 35.50
C ALA A 129 14.34 -1.86 34.08
N TRP A 130 15.50 -2.12 33.49
CA TRP A 130 15.81 -1.74 32.11
C TRP A 130 14.92 -2.46 31.11
N HIS A 131 14.81 -3.79 31.22
CA HIS A 131 13.94 -4.60 30.36
C HIS A 131 12.47 -4.20 30.50
N ALA A 132 11.99 -3.99 31.73
CA ALA A 132 10.62 -3.57 31.99
C ALA A 132 10.30 -2.22 31.33
N ALA A 133 11.17 -1.23 31.47
CA ALA A 133 11.01 0.08 30.86
C ALA A 133 11.07 0.03 29.33
N LEU A 134 11.97 -0.78 28.76
CA LEU A 134 12.08 -0.99 27.32
C LEU A 134 10.78 -1.58 26.74
N HIS A 135 10.28 -2.68 27.32
CA HIS A 135 9.06 -3.33 26.86
C HIS A 135 7.81 -2.46 27.08
N ASP A 136 7.75 -1.69 28.15
CA ASP A 136 6.66 -0.74 28.39
C ASP A 136 6.63 0.35 27.32
N GLU A 137 7.78 0.94 26.99
CA GLU A 137 7.84 1.95 25.93
C GLU A 137 7.53 1.34 24.55
N MET A 138 8.04 0.15 24.23
CA MET A 138 7.72 -0.53 22.96
C MET A 138 6.20 -0.75 22.79
N ARG A 139 5.51 -1.14 23.86
CA ARG A 139 4.04 -1.27 23.86
C ARG A 139 3.35 0.06 23.58
N HIS A 140 3.81 1.14 24.23
CA HIS A 140 3.28 2.48 23.97
C HIS A 140 3.53 2.93 22.52
N GLN A 141 4.69 2.64 21.95
CA GLN A 141 4.99 2.96 20.55
C GLN A 141 4.08 2.21 19.58
N CYS A 142 3.77 0.94 19.85
CA CYS A 142 2.75 0.19 19.08
C CYS A 142 1.36 0.86 19.17
N GLU A 143 0.99 1.39 20.33
CA GLU A 143 -0.26 2.14 20.48
C GLU A 143 -0.24 3.46 19.70
N ILE A 144 0.87 4.20 19.70
CA ILE A 144 1.03 5.41 18.87
C ILE A 144 0.93 5.05 17.39
N LEU A 145 1.55 3.95 16.94
CA LEU A 145 1.40 3.50 15.55
C LEU A 145 -0.06 3.24 15.20
N ARG A 146 -0.81 2.55 16.07
CA ARG A 146 -2.25 2.34 15.85
C ARG A 146 -3.06 3.63 15.91
N ASP A 147 -2.62 4.62 16.66
CA ASP A 147 -3.27 5.92 16.70
C ASP A 147 -3.04 6.76 15.44
N VAL A 148 -1.78 6.82 14.98
CA VAL A 148 -1.41 7.59 13.80
C VAL A 148 -1.86 6.90 12.51
N ILE A 149 -1.78 5.56 12.48
CA ILE A 149 -2.01 4.74 11.28
C ILE A 149 -3.42 4.12 11.27
N GLY A 150 -4.02 3.80 12.40
CA GLY A 150 -5.29 3.06 12.42
C GLY A 150 -5.14 1.63 11.88
N ASP A 151 -6.09 1.22 11.03
CA ASP A 151 -6.07 -0.09 10.37
C ASP A 151 -5.35 0.01 9.01
N PRO A 152 -4.13 -0.52 8.86
CA PRO A 152 -3.39 -0.45 7.61
C PRO A 152 -3.93 -1.38 6.51
N PHE A 153 -4.86 -2.28 6.84
CA PHE A 153 -5.53 -3.19 5.89
C PHE A 153 -6.88 -2.63 5.42
N ARG A 154 -7.39 -1.62 6.13
CA ARG A 154 -8.65 -0.94 5.83
C ARG A 154 -8.50 0.58 5.92
N PRO A 155 -8.00 1.25 4.86
CA PRO A 155 -8.16 2.68 4.66
C PRO A 155 -9.52 3.16 5.13
N PHE A 156 -9.48 4.01 6.14
CA PHE A 156 -10.66 4.45 6.83
C PHE A 156 -11.62 5.15 5.86
N ARG A 157 -12.88 4.71 5.87
CA ARG A 157 -13.94 5.33 5.07
C ARG A 157 -14.70 6.32 5.92
N PHE A 158 -14.42 7.59 5.66
CA PHE A 158 -15.17 8.71 6.19
C PHE A 158 -16.57 8.79 5.53
N ASP A 159 -17.64 8.86 6.32
CA ASP A 159 -18.98 9.13 5.79
C ASP A 159 -19.23 10.66 5.78
N PRO A 160 -19.45 11.29 4.59
CA PRO A 160 -19.72 12.72 4.49
C PRO A 160 -20.92 13.19 5.34
N SER A 161 -21.86 12.29 5.66
CA SER A 161 -23.01 12.60 6.50
C SER A 161 -22.61 13.07 7.91
N TRP A 162 -21.43 12.69 8.40
CA TRP A 162 -20.93 13.16 9.70
C TRP A 162 -20.65 14.67 9.72
N LEU A 163 -20.50 15.30 8.55
CA LEU A 163 -20.31 16.74 8.37
C LEU A 163 -21.59 17.47 7.93
N SER A 164 -22.71 16.74 7.76
CA SER A 164 -23.89 17.25 7.06
C SER A 164 -24.77 18.23 7.86
N HIS A 165 -24.54 18.38 9.17
CA HIS A 165 -25.24 19.39 9.98
C HIS A 165 -24.66 20.81 9.80
N GLU A 166 -25.52 21.83 9.89
CA GLU A 166 -25.13 23.25 9.84
C GLU A 166 -23.93 23.53 10.76
N GLY A 167 -22.84 24.03 10.17
CA GLY A 167 -21.63 24.43 10.92
C GLY A 167 -20.61 23.33 11.22
N ARG A 168 -20.74 22.10 10.68
CA ARG A 168 -19.68 21.06 10.69
C ARG A 168 -18.99 20.85 12.07
N PRO A 169 -19.75 20.48 13.11
CA PRO A 169 -19.24 20.44 14.49
C PRO A 169 -18.06 19.49 14.69
N ALA A 170 -18.06 18.31 14.06
CA ALA A 170 -16.96 17.34 14.16
C ALA A 170 -15.65 17.88 13.54
N GLN A 171 -15.74 18.59 12.40
CA GLN A 171 -14.57 19.19 11.75
C GLN A 171 -13.98 20.32 12.61
N ARG A 172 -14.81 21.23 13.15
CA ARG A 172 -14.33 22.30 14.04
C ARG A 172 -13.66 21.78 15.30
N MET A 173 -14.22 20.72 15.90
CA MET A 173 -13.62 20.08 17.06
C MET A 173 -12.25 19.47 16.72
N ALA A 174 -12.12 18.83 15.54
CA ALA A 174 -10.84 18.34 15.06
C ALA A 174 -9.82 19.48 14.78
N GLU A 175 -10.27 20.61 14.22
CA GLU A 175 -9.43 21.81 14.02
C GLU A 175 -8.95 22.39 15.37
N GLU A 176 -9.85 22.54 16.33
CA GLU A 176 -9.53 23.01 17.69
C GLU A 176 -8.55 22.08 18.43
N MET A 177 -8.67 20.77 18.22
CA MET A 177 -7.75 19.77 18.78
C MET A 177 -6.36 19.90 18.19
N GLU A 178 -6.24 20.08 16.88
CA GLU A 178 -4.95 20.32 16.21
C GLU A 178 -4.30 21.63 16.65
N GLU A 179 -5.08 22.69 16.86
CA GLU A 179 -4.56 23.98 17.32
C GLU A 179 -4.15 23.97 18.80
N SER A 180 -4.90 23.27 19.65
CA SER A 180 -4.67 23.27 21.09
C SER A 180 -3.83 22.10 21.61
N GLY A 181 -3.62 21.07 20.80
CA GLY A 181 -2.90 19.84 21.19
C GLY A 181 -3.64 18.97 22.22
N ARG A 182 -4.94 19.21 22.43
CA ARG A 182 -5.78 18.51 23.44
C ARG A 182 -6.45 17.26 22.88
N TYR A 183 -5.64 16.27 22.56
CA TYR A 183 -6.11 14.99 22.01
C TYR A 183 -6.79 14.09 23.05
N ASP A 184 -6.70 14.43 24.34
CA ASP A 184 -7.42 13.79 25.44
C ASP A 184 -8.94 14.01 25.37
N GLU A 185 -9.39 15.01 24.61
CA GLU A 185 -10.83 15.29 24.42
C GLU A 185 -11.48 14.46 23.31
N LEU A 186 -10.78 13.52 22.66
CA LEU A 186 -11.31 12.71 21.54
C LEU A 186 -12.59 11.93 21.90
N GLY A 187 -12.80 11.59 23.16
CA GLY A 187 -14.06 10.97 23.61
C GLY A 187 -15.29 11.83 23.32
N ARG A 188 -15.17 13.16 23.39
CA ARG A 188 -16.25 14.10 23.02
C ARG A 188 -16.50 14.12 21.52
N LEU A 189 -15.46 13.95 20.72
CA LEU A 189 -15.57 13.84 19.27
C LEU A 189 -16.38 12.59 18.89
N ALA A 190 -16.22 11.48 19.62
CA ALA A 190 -17.02 10.28 19.43
C ALA A 190 -18.52 10.54 19.57
N ASP A 191 -18.92 11.27 20.61
CA ASP A 191 -20.33 11.61 20.86
C ASP A 191 -20.90 12.51 19.75
N VAL A 192 -20.11 13.47 19.28
CA VAL A 192 -20.48 14.32 18.15
C VAL A 192 -20.64 13.48 16.89
N LEU A 193 -19.70 12.58 16.57
CA LEU A 193 -19.78 11.70 15.42
C LEU A 193 -21.03 10.80 15.46
N GLU A 194 -21.30 10.17 16.60
CA GLU A 194 -22.46 9.30 16.81
C GLU A 194 -23.79 10.07 16.62
N GLN A 195 -23.90 11.29 17.17
CA GLN A 195 -25.06 12.16 16.98
C GLN A 195 -25.27 12.57 15.52
N ASN A 196 -24.19 12.67 14.74
CA ASN A 196 -24.24 12.96 13.29
C ASN A 196 -24.37 11.69 12.43
N GLY A 197 -24.73 10.55 13.04
CA GLY A 197 -25.05 9.32 12.32
C GLY A 197 -23.87 8.36 12.10
N CYS A 198 -22.71 8.59 12.73
CA CYS A 198 -21.64 7.61 12.72
C CYS A 198 -22.07 6.33 13.44
N LYS A 199 -21.98 5.22 12.71
CA LYS A 199 -22.25 3.86 13.21
C LYS A 199 -21.02 2.96 13.12
N ASP A 200 -19.89 3.50 12.67
CA ASP A 200 -18.65 2.72 12.58
C ASP A 200 -18.08 2.53 13.99
N LEU A 201 -18.20 1.30 14.49
CA LEU A 201 -17.75 0.95 15.84
C LEU A 201 -16.24 1.16 16.00
N ALA A 202 -15.44 0.94 14.96
CA ALA A 202 -13.99 1.12 15.06
C ALA A 202 -13.62 2.59 15.31
N VAL A 203 -14.34 3.52 14.69
CA VAL A 203 -14.17 4.97 14.92
C VAL A 203 -14.55 5.36 16.34
N LEU A 204 -15.75 4.93 16.76
CA LEU A 204 -16.31 5.32 18.05
C LEU A 204 -15.49 4.72 19.19
N GLU A 205 -15.10 3.45 19.10
CA GLU A 205 -14.25 2.79 20.09
C GLU A 205 -12.85 3.39 20.15
N HIS A 206 -12.26 3.72 19.00
CA HIS A 206 -10.97 4.41 18.95
C HIS A 206 -11.03 5.76 19.66
N CYS A 207 -12.00 6.62 19.31
CA CYS A 207 -12.15 7.94 19.93
C CYS A 207 -12.49 7.88 21.43
N ARG A 208 -13.22 6.84 21.86
CA ARG A 208 -13.59 6.64 23.27
C ARG A 208 -12.45 6.04 24.11
N ARG A 209 -11.33 5.65 23.49
CA ARG A 209 -10.18 5.14 24.23
C ARG A 209 -9.63 6.25 25.13
N ALA A 210 -9.47 5.94 26.41
CA ALA A 210 -9.24 6.95 27.44
C ALA A 210 -7.89 7.70 27.36
N SER A 211 -6.91 7.21 26.58
CA SER A 211 -5.59 7.85 26.45
C SER A 211 -4.81 7.33 25.25
N GLY A 212 -3.80 8.10 24.81
CA GLY A 212 -2.81 7.68 23.80
C GLY A 212 -3.01 8.27 22.41
N HIS A 213 -3.90 9.26 22.25
CA HIS A 213 -4.04 10.01 21.00
C HIS A 213 -2.94 11.06 20.86
N VAL A 214 -2.38 11.18 19.65
CA VAL A 214 -1.26 12.06 19.32
C VAL A 214 -1.57 12.86 18.05
N PRO A 215 -0.78 13.92 17.74
CA PRO A 215 -0.84 14.57 16.44
C PRO A 215 -0.78 13.57 15.29
N GLY A 216 -1.67 13.71 14.32
CA GLY A 216 -1.79 12.77 13.21
C GLY A 216 -2.65 11.54 13.48
N CYS A 217 -3.44 11.53 14.57
CA CYS A 217 -4.50 10.54 14.78
C CYS A 217 -5.32 10.32 13.50
N TRP A 218 -5.54 9.06 13.11
CA TRP A 218 -6.18 8.72 11.83
C TRP A 218 -7.62 9.25 11.71
N VAL A 219 -8.38 9.37 12.81
CA VAL A 219 -9.74 9.94 12.80
C VAL A 219 -9.71 11.45 12.60
N ILE A 220 -8.80 12.15 13.28
CA ILE A 220 -8.63 13.60 13.16
C ILE A 220 -8.17 13.94 11.74
N ASP A 221 -7.17 13.24 11.24
CA ASP A 221 -6.69 13.46 9.88
C ASP A 221 -7.83 13.22 8.87
N ALA A 222 -8.63 12.16 9.02
CA ALA A 222 -9.76 11.91 8.14
C ALA A 222 -10.83 13.01 8.18
N LEU A 223 -11.16 13.53 9.37
CA LEU A 223 -12.12 14.65 9.54
C LEU A 223 -11.63 15.95 8.89
N LEU A 224 -10.32 16.15 8.86
CA LEU A 224 -9.69 17.34 8.29
C LEU A 224 -9.38 17.19 6.79
N GLY A 225 -9.76 16.05 6.18
CA GLY A 225 -9.37 15.72 4.82
C GLY A 225 -7.86 15.69 4.66
N ARG A 226 -7.14 15.26 5.71
CA ARG A 226 -5.72 14.98 5.71
C ARG A 226 -5.51 13.50 5.51
N GLU A 227 -4.24 13.19 5.37
CA GLU A 227 -3.74 11.88 5.07
C GLU A 227 -4.19 10.79 6.06
N SER A 228 -4.94 9.76 5.63
CA SER A 228 -5.20 8.56 6.45
C SER A 228 -4.37 7.36 5.96
N SER A 229 -3.15 7.30 6.51
CA SER A 229 -2.39 6.12 6.93
C SER A 229 -1.95 5.00 5.97
N VAL A 230 -2.66 4.65 4.90
CA VAL A 230 -2.12 3.78 3.84
C VAL A 230 -2.70 4.23 2.50
N ALA A 231 -1.82 4.81 1.67
CA ALA A 231 -2.08 5.48 0.39
C ALA A 231 -2.97 6.71 0.43
N ILE A 232 -2.30 7.83 0.69
CA ILE A 232 -2.78 9.14 0.29
C ILE A 232 -2.39 9.35 -1.17
N GLY A 233 -3.40 9.75 -1.93
CA GLY A 233 -3.31 10.01 -3.35
C GLY A 233 -4.60 9.56 -4.03
N LEU A 234 -5.19 8.46 -3.57
CA LEU A 234 -6.43 7.93 -4.15
C LEU A 234 -7.69 8.70 -3.74
N THR A 235 -7.57 9.92 -3.21
CA THR A 235 -8.69 10.84 -2.92
C THR A 235 -8.76 12.01 -3.90
N THR A 236 -7.75 12.14 -4.77
CA THR A 236 -7.66 13.14 -5.84
C THR A 236 -7.43 12.46 -7.19
N GLU A 237 -7.72 13.18 -8.27
CA GLU A 237 -7.45 12.70 -9.64
C GLU A 237 -5.94 12.51 -9.88
N ALA A 238 -5.11 13.41 -9.35
CA ALA A 238 -3.66 13.32 -9.44
C ALA A 238 -3.15 12.06 -8.75
N GLY A 239 -3.54 11.82 -7.50
CA GLY A 239 -3.01 10.65 -6.82
C GLY A 239 -3.63 9.32 -7.27
N TRP A 240 -4.82 9.28 -7.91
CA TRP A 240 -5.24 8.09 -8.69
C TRP A 240 -4.28 7.79 -9.84
N ARG A 241 -3.86 8.81 -10.58
CA ARG A 241 -2.97 8.66 -11.74
C ARG A 241 -1.54 8.33 -11.34
N ASP A 242 -1.07 8.98 -10.27
CA ASP A 242 0.32 8.93 -9.82
C ASP A 242 0.58 7.79 -8.81
N CYS A 243 -0.46 7.05 -8.41
CA CYS A 243 -0.30 5.90 -7.53
C CYS A 243 0.44 4.76 -8.24
N ASP A 244 1.64 4.48 -7.75
CA ASP A 244 2.52 3.38 -8.18
C ASP A 244 2.46 2.16 -7.22
N ASP A 245 1.48 2.12 -6.29
CA ASP A 245 1.21 0.96 -5.43
C ASP A 245 -0.10 0.25 -5.79
N PRO A 246 -0.05 -0.97 -6.38
CA PRO A 246 -1.25 -1.69 -6.77
C PRO A 246 -2.04 -2.20 -5.56
N ALA A 247 -1.42 -2.42 -4.39
CA ALA A 247 -2.16 -2.85 -3.20
C ALA A 247 -3.18 -1.77 -2.77
N SER A 248 -2.77 -0.51 -2.85
CA SER A 248 -3.62 0.65 -2.57
C SER A 248 -4.73 0.81 -3.60
N LEU A 249 -4.43 0.70 -4.90
CA LEU A 249 -5.46 0.73 -5.95
C LEU A 249 -6.45 -0.42 -5.80
N LEU A 250 -5.99 -1.63 -5.51
CA LEU A 250 -6.84 -2.79 -5.26
C LEU A 250 -7.76 -2.58 -4.07
N HIS A 251 -7.22 -2.06 -2.97
CA HIS A 251 -8.04 -1.72 -1.81
C HIS A 251 -9.14 -0.71 -2.17
N PHE A 252 -8.76 0.38 -2.84
CA PHE A 252 -9.68 1.41 -3.32
C PHE A 252 -10.77 0.84 -4.24
N LEU A 253 -10.38 -0.07 -5.14
CA LEU A 253 -11.26 -0.66 -6.14
C LEU A 253 -12.08 -1.84 -5.61
N ARG A 254 -11.78 -2.40 -4.43
CA ARG A 254 -12.28 -3.69 -3.91
C ARG A 254 -13.78 -3.92 -4.11
N GLU A 255 -14.59 -2.91 -3.83
CA GLU A 255 -16.06 -2.97 -3.94
C GLU A 255 -16.60 -2.39 -5.26
N LYS A 256 -15.73 -1.83 -6.10
CA LYS A 256 -16.06 -1.20 -7.39
C LYS A 256 -15.90 -2.16 -8.57
N GLY A 257 -15.31 -3.34 -8.35
CA GLY A 257 -15.04 -4.34 -9.37
C GLY A 257 -15.98 -5.54 -9.31
N THR A 258 -16.32 -6.06 -10.49
CA THR A 258 -17.03 -7.33 -10.64
C THR A 258 -16.06 -8.50 -10.64
N ALA A 259 -16.54 -9.72 -10.35
CA ALA A 259 -15.73 -10.94 -10.47
C ALA A 259 -15.05 -11.08 -11.84
N ARG A 260 -15.72 -10.59 -12.91
CA ARG A 260 -15.16 -10.53 -14.26
C ARG A 260 -13.95 -9.60 -14.34
N ARG A 261 -14.06 -8.33 -13.90
CA ARG A 261 -12.95 -7.36 -13.93
C ARG A 261 -11.75 -7.84 -13.13
N TRP A 262 -12.01 -8.40 -11.96
CA TRP A 262 -10.96 -8.99 -11.13
C TRP A 262 -10.26 -10.17 -11.79
N ARG A 263 -11.00 -11.03 -12.49
CA ARG A 263 -10.40 -12.12 -13.25
C ARG A 263 -9.58 -11.61 -14.44
N LEU A 264 -9.99 -10.53 -15.10
CA LEU A 264 -9.19 -9.88 -16.15
C LEU A 264 -7.89 -9.31 -15.59
N PHE A 265 -7.92 -8.71 -14.38
CA PHE A 265 -6.71 -8.27 -13.68
C PHE A 265 -5.76 -9.44 -13.39
N GLU A 266 -6.28 -10.55 -12.84
CA GLU A 266 -5.48 -11.77 -12.59
C GLU A 266 -4.84 -12.31 -13.87
N VAL A 267 -5.62 -12.42 -14.94
CA VAL A 267 -5.15 -12.89 -16.23
C VAL A 267 -4.07 -11.94 -16.78
N ALA A 268 -4.26 -10.63 -16.69
CA ALA A 268 -3.28 -9.64 -17.15
C ALA A 268 -1.95 -9.78 -16.39
N CYS A 269 -1.99 -9.93 -15.06
CA CYS A 269 -0.81 -10.20 -14.23
C CYS A 269 -0.12 -11.52 -14.64
N CYS A 270 -0.88 -12.60 -14.84
CA CYS A 270 -0.33 -13.90 -15.27
C CYS A 270 0.29 -13.83 -16.68
N ARG A 271 -0.27 -13.03 -17.58
CA ARG A 271 0.29 -12.83 -18.93
C ARG A 271 1.65 -12.13 -18.89
N ARG A 272 1.93 -11.29 -17.88
CA ARG A 272 3.24 -10.65 -17.71
C ARG A 272 4.36 -11.62 -17.30
N ILE A 273 3.98 -12.76 -16.71
CA ILE A 273 4.88 -13.84 -16.33
C ILE A 273 4.71 -15.08 -17.22
N GLU A 274 4.05 -14.98 -18.38
CA GLU A 274 3.72 -16.13 -19.22
C GLU A 274 4.97 -16.91 -19.66
N GLN A 275 6.07 -16.21 -19.91
CA GLN A 275 7.38 -16.78 -20.22
C GLN A 275 7.97 -17.64 -19.08
N LEU A 276 7.51 -17.45 -17.84
CA LEU A 276 7.91 -18.22 -16.67
C LEU A 276 6.99 -19.42 -16.42
N ILE A 277 5.84 -19.52 -17.11
CA ILE A 277 4.89 -20.62 -16.95
C ILE A 277 5.42 -21.84 -17.72
N THR A 278 6.00 -22.78 -16.98
CA THR A 278 6.57 -24.02 -17.51
C THR A 278 5.59 -25.20 -17.53
N ASP A 279 4.66 -25.24 -16.57
CA ASP A 279 3.68 -26.32 -16.41
C ASP A 279 2.48 -26.15 -17.37
N ASP A 280 2.15 -27.21 -18.12
CA ASP A 280 1.04 -27.21 -19.09
C ASP A 280 -0.33 -27.02 -18.44
N ARG A 281 -0.52 -27.50 -17.20
CA ARG A 281 -1.76 -27.31 -16.43
C ARG A 281 -1.96 -25.82 -16.14
N CYS A 282 -0.89 -25.13 -15.76
CA CYS A 282 -0.92 -23.68 -15.55
C CYS A 282 -1.21 -22.92 -16.86
N ARG A 283 -0.59 -23.30 -17.99
CA ARG A 283 -0.92 -22.68 -19.29
C ARG A 283 -2.38 -22.87 -19.66
N GLY A 284 -2.91 -24.09 -19.50
CA GLY A 284 -4.31 -24.39 -19.74
C GLY A 284 -5.24 -23.62 -18.82
N ALA A 285 -4.89 -23.48 -17.54
CA ALA A 285 -5.66 -22.72 -16.57
C ALA A 285 -5.71 -21.22 -16.89
N LEU A 286 -4.59 -20.61 -17.30
CA LEU A 286 -4.56 -19.22 -17.75
C LEU A 286 -5.45 -18.99 -18.99
N GLN A 287 -5.47 -19.93 -19.93
CA GLN A 287 -6.34 -19.87 -21.11
C GLN A 287 -7.83 -20.00 -20.71
N ALA A 288 -8.16 -20.90 -19.80
CA ALA A 288 -9.52 -21.09 -19.30
C ALA A 288 -10.01 -19.84 -18.54
N ALA A 289 -9.18 -19.26 -17.66
CA ALA A 289 -9.48 -18.01 -16.96
C ALA A 289 -9.77 -16.86 -17.94
N ALA A 290 -8.92 -16.70 -18.96
CA ALA A 290 -9.09 -15.67 -19.98
C ALA A 290 -10.41 -15.86 -20.77
N ARG A 291 -10.72 -17.09 -21.19
CA ARG A 291 -11.97 -17.40 -21.91
C ARG A 291 -13.21 -17.21 -21.04
N HIS A 292 -13.15 -17.59 -19.76
CA HIS A 292 -14.24 -17.41 -18.81
C HIS A 292 -14.52 -15.93 -18.57
N ALA A 293 -13.47 -15.11 -18.40
CA ALA A 293 -13.60 -13.66 -18.22
C ALA A 293 -14.29 -12.95 -19.40
N VAL A 294 -14.21 -13.50 -20.61
CA VAL A 294 -14.91 -12.98 -21.80
C VAL A 294 -16.19 -13.76 -22.15
N GLY A 295 -16.68 -14.63 -21.27
CA GLY A 295 -17.91 -15.41 -21.46
C GLY A 295 -17.83 -16.51 -22.51
N LYS A 296 -16.63 -16.89 -22.95
CA LYS A 296 -16.37 -17.98 -23.92
C LYS A 296 -16.10 -19.34 -23.27
N ALA A 297 -16.19 -19.42 -21.94
CA ALA A 297 -16.10 -20.63 -21.15
C ALA A 297 -17.08 -20.55 -19.97
N GLY A 298 -17.69 -21.66 -19.60
CA GLY A 298 -18.61 -21.76 -18.45
C GLY A 298 -17.90 -22.16 -17.17
N ASP A 299 -18.63 -22.15 -16.05
CA ASP A 299 -18.09 -22.43 -14.72
C ASP A 299 -17.50 -23.84 -14.58
N GLU A 300 -18.04 -24.84 -15.29
CA GLU A 300 -17.48 -26.19 -15.29
C GLU A 300 -16.07 -26.26 -15.89
N GLU A 301 -15.81 -25.48 -16.95
CA GLU A 301 -14.48 -25.40 -17.56
C GLU A 301 -13.50 -24.69 -16.62
N LEU A 302 -13.96 -23.63 -15.96
CA LEU A 302 -13.18 -22.91 -14.96
C LEU A 302 -12.84 -23.80 -13.76
N GLU A 303 -13.80 -24.58 -13.25
CA GLU A 303 -13.56 -25.48 -12.10
C GLU A 303 -12.59 -26.61 -12.45
N ARG A 304 -12.66 -27.19 -13.66
CA ARG A 304 -11.65 -28.18 -14.11
C ARG A 304 -10.25 -27.57 -14.18
N ALA A 305 -10.14 -26.37 -14.75
CA ALA A 305 -8.89 -25.62 -14.80
C ALA A 305 -8.36 -25.28 -13.40
N ARG A 306 -9.25 -24.92 -12.47
CA ARG A 306 -8.91 -24.66 -11.06
C ARG A 306 -8.34 -25.89 -10.37
N ILE A 307 -8.94 -27.06 -10.53
CA ILE A 307 -8.43 -28.32 -9.96
C ILE A 307 -7.04 -28.64 -10.53
N ALA A 308 -6.85 -28.46 -11.83
CA ALA A 308 -5.55 -28.71 -12.47
C ALA A 308 -4.47 -27.72 -11.99
N ALA A 309 -4.80 -26.43 -11.84
CA ALA A 309 -3.91 -25.41 -11.32
C ALA A 309 -3.56 -25.65 -9.85
N GLN A 310 -4.53 -26.06 -9.02
CA GLN A 310 -4.31 -26.42 -7.62
C GLN A 310 -3.31 -27.58 -7.49
N ALA A 311 -3.48 -28.63 -8.29
CA ALA A 311 -2.55 -29.75 -8.29
C ALA A 311 -1.13 -29.34 -8.73
N ALA A 312 -0.99 -28.36 -9.61
CA ALA A 312 0.31 -27.82 -10.02
C ALA A 312 0.95 -26.96 -8.91
N GLU A 313 0.15 -26.13 -8.23
CA GLU A 313 0.58 -25.35 -7.07
C GLU A 313 1.03 -26.25 -5.91
N ASP A 314 0.22 -27.24 -5.51
CA ASP A 314 0.55 -28.14 -4.40
C ASP A 314 1.88 -28.88 -4.66
N GLU A 315 2.14 -29.28 -5.91
CA GLU A 315 3.38 -29.93 -6.33
C GLU A 315 4.57 -28.95 -6.32
N ALA A 316 4.38 -27.72 -6.79
CA ALA A 316 5.41 -26.68 -6.79
C ALA A 316 5.77 -26.24 -5.37
N SER A 317 4.79 -26.00 -4.51
CA SER A 317 4.98 -25.67 -3.09
C SER A 317 5.70 -26.79 -2.35
N LYS A 318 5.34 -28.05 -2.59
CA LYS A 318 6.08 -29.19 -2.02
C LYS A 318 7.54 -29.22 -2.48
N ARG A 319 7.79 -28.94 -3.76
CA ARG A 319 9.15 -28.92 -4.33
C ARG A 319 9.99 -27.79 -3.75
N GLU A 320 9.40 -26.62 -3.57
CA GLU A 320 10.03 -25.47 -2.94
C GLU A 320 10.44 -25.83 -1.50
N TRP A 321 9.52 -26.36 -0.69
CA TRP A 321 9.80 -26.77 0.68
C TRP A 321 10.90 -27.83 0.79
N VAL A 322 10.90 -28.84 -0.09
CA VAL A 322 11.98 -29.83 -0.14
C VAL A 322 13.30 -29.20 -0.55
N THR A 323 13.29 -28.29 -1.52
CA THR A 323 14.51 -27.63 -2.01
C THR A 323 15.08 -26.69 -0.95
N GLU A 324 14.25 -25.93 -0.25
CA GLU A 324 14.64 -25.10 0.89
C GLU A 324 15.36 -25.94 1.95
N ALA A 325 14.79 -27.08 2.33
CA ALA A 325 15.39 -27.99 3.30
C ALA A 325 16.71 -28.61 2.81
N GLU A 326 16.79 -29.04 1.56
CA GLU A 326 18.00 -29.61 0.95
C GLU A 326 19.13 -28.57 0.84
N GLU A 327 18.78 -27.33 0.54
CA GLU A 327 19.71 -26.20 0.40
C GLU A 327 19.91 -25.45 1.73
N GLN A 328 19.33 -25.91 2.84
CA GLN A 328 19.50 -25.32 4.18
C GLN A 328 19.21 -23.82 4.21
N SER A 329 18.13 -23.42 3.54
CA SER A 329 17.72 -22.02 3.39
C SER A 329 18.75 -21.10 2.71
N CYS A 330 19.76 -21.67 2.05
CA CYS A 330 20.71 -20.91 1.23
C CYS A 330 20.09 -20.53 -0.11
N SER A 331 20.30 -19.28 -0.54
CA SER A 331 19.85 -18.79 -1.84
C SER A 331 20.70 -19.38 -2.98
N THR A 332 20.27 -20.53 -3.52
CA THR A 332 20.89 -21.19 -4.68
C THR A 332 20.05 -21.01 -5.94
N PRO A 333 20.61 -21.13 -7.16
CA PRO A 333 19.82 -21.11 -8.39
C PRO A 333 18.67 -22.11 -8.41
N ARG A 334 18.87 -23.29 -7.79
CA ARG A 334 17.86 -24.34 -7.67
C ARG A 334 16.73 -23.93 -6.74
N TYR A 335 17.07 -23.35 -5.58
CA TYR A 335 16.07 -22.82 -4.65
C TYR A 335 15.27 -21.69 -5.29
N CYS A 336 15.94 -20.76 -5.98
CA CYS A 336 15.26 -19.69 -6.69
C CYS A 336 14.35 -20.18 -7.82
N ASP A 337 14.72 -21.25 -8.53
CA ASP A 337 13.83 -21.87 -9.53
C ASP A 337 12.58 -22.47 -8.89
N ALA A 338 12.73 -23.15 -7.75
CA ALA A 338 11.61 -23.72 -7.02
C ALA A 338 10.66 -22.63 -6.47
N GLY A 339 11.22 -21.57 -5.89
CA GLY A 339 10.47 -20.40 -5.45
C GLY A 339 9.72 -19.72 -6.61
N ARG A 340 10.40 -19.50 -7.75
CA ARG A 340 9.75 -18.97 -8.97
C ARG A 340 8.57 -19.84 -9.38
N ASP A 341 8.77 -21.14 -9.53
CA ASP A 341 7.74 -22.06 -10.02
C ASP A 341 6.53 -22.10 -9.07
N MET A 342 6.75 -22.07 -7.75
CA MET A 342 5.69 -21.96 -6.74
C MET A 342 4.88 -20.67 -6.94
N PHE A 343 5.53 -19.50 -6.98
CA PHE A 343 4.82 -18.22 -7.14
C PHE A 343 4.09 -18.10 -8.49
N VAL A 344 4.64 -18.68 -9.56
CA VAL A 344 3.97 -18.77 -10.88
C VAL A 344 2.72 -19.62 -10.78
N ALA A 345 2.80 -20.80 -10.16
CA ALA A 345 1.66 -21.71 -10.02
C ALA A 345 0.56 -21.06 -9.17
N SER A 346 0.90 -20.42 -8.06
CA SER A 346 -0.02 -19.68 -7.20
C SER A 346 -0.72 -18.54 -7.94
N ALA A 347 0.01 -17.75 -8.73
CA ALA A 347 -0.57 -16.66 -9.53
C ALA A 347 -1.60 -17.19 -10.55
N VAL A 348 -1.26 -18.27 -11.26
CA VAL A 348 -2.21 -18.86 -12.22
C VAL A 348 -3.41 -19.46 -11.50
N ARG A 349 -3.19 -20.10 -10.35
CA ARG A 349 -4.22 -20.69 -9.51
C ARG A 349 -5.19 -19.61 -9.00
N SER A 350 -4.73 -18.40 -8.68
CA SER A 350 -5.62 -17.29 -8.32
C SER A 350 -6.49 -16.79 -9.47
N ALA A 351 -6.03 -16.86 -10.72
CA ALA A 351 -6.83 -16.49 -11.89
C ALA A 351 -8.05 -17.40 -12.14
N VAL A 352 -8.00 -18.64 -11.65
CA VAL A 352 -9.07 -19.64 -11.78
C VAL A 352 -9.89 -19.85 -10.51
N CYS A 353 -9.78 -18.95 -9.52
CA CYS A 353 -10.64 -18.98 -8.33
C CYS A 353 -12.13 -18.95 -8.69
N ARG A 354 -12.94 -19.54 -7.81
CA ARG A 354 -14.41 -19.40 -7.88
C ARG A 354 -14.82 -17.93 -7.70
N ASP A 355 -14.34 -17.31 -6.61
CA ASP A 355 -14.37 -15.86 -6.43
C ASP A 355 -12.94 -15.34 -6.33
N VAL A 356 -12.53 -14.52 -7.29
CA VAL A 356 -11.21 -13.88 -7.33
C VAL A 356 -11.01 -12.82 -6.23
N ARG A 357 -12.06 -12.50 -5.46
CA ARG A 357 -12.01 -11.60 -4.29
C ARG A 357 -11.77 -12.31 -2.97
N CYS A 358 -11.84 -13.64 -2.96
CA CYS A 358 -11.68 -14.46 -1.77
C CYS A 358 -10.70 -15.60 -2.08
N ALA A 359 -9.94 -16.05 -1.09
CA ALA A 359 -9.21 -17.29 -1.27
C ALA A 359 -10.21 -18.46 -1.27
N ASP A 360 -9.98 -19.46 -2.13
CA ASP A 360 -10.74 -20.72 -2.10
C ASP A 360 -10.30 -21.64 -0.94
N ALA A 361 -9.54 -21.10 0.03
CA ALA A 361 -9.05 -21.81 1.19
C ALA A 361 -10.19 -22.14 2.16
N ALA A 362 -9.99 -23.17 2.98
CA ALA A 362 -10.99 -23.56 3.97
C ALA A 362 -11.23 -22.40 4.97
N PRO A 363 -12.49 -22.08 5.32
CA PRO A 363 -12.80 -21.06 6.31
C PRO A 363 -12.02 -21.26 7.61
N GLY A 364 -11.41 -20.20 8.14
CA GLY A 364 -10.59 -20.22 9.36
C GLY A 364 -9.11 -20.59 9.15
N THR A 365 -8.66 -20.77 7.91
CA THR A 365 -7.22 -20.79 7.58
C THR A 365 -6.70 -19.36 7.38
N PRO A 366 -5.41 -19.08 7.67
CA PRO A 366 -4.81 -17.76 7.42
C PRO A 366 -5.00 -17.27 5.97
N ASP A 367 -5.01 -18.20 5.02
CA ASP A 367 -5.21 -17.90 3.60
C ASP A 367 -6.67 -17.53 3.27
N ALA A 368 -7.66 -18.08 3.99
CA ALA A 368 -9.08 -17.79 3.77
C ALA A 368 -9.45 -16.33 4.08
N GLU A 369 -8.69 -15.66 4.94
CA GLU A 369 -8.93 -14.27 5.34
C GLU A 369 -8.16 -13.25 4.48
N GLN A 370 -7.23 -13.71 3.64
CA GLN A 370 -6.39 -12.85 2.81
C GLN A 370 -6.89 -12.81 1.36
N TRP A 371 -7.49 -11.68 0.97
CA TRP A 371 -7.60 -11.33 -0.45
C TRP A 371 -6.20 -10.96 -0.96
N SER A 372 -5.52 -11.91 -1.59
CA SER A 372 -4.21 -11.68 -2.21
C SER A 372 -4.29 -12.02 -3.71
N PRO A 373 -4.82 -11.11 -4.54
CA PRO A 373 -4.77 -11.25 -5.99
C PRO A 373 -3.31 -11.39 -6.46
N SER A 374 -3.06 -11.73 -7.73
CA SER A 374 -1.71 -11.93 -8.30
C SER A 374 -0.74 -10.75 -8.12
N HIS A 375 -1.20 -9.62 -7.57
CA HIS A 375 -0.41 -8.45 -7.24
C HIS A 375 0.82 -8.70 -6.35
N ARG A 376 0.83 -9.77 -5.55
CA ARG A 376 2.03 -10.21 -4.81
C ARG A 376 2.73 -11.38 -5.47
N LEU A 377 1.97 -12.28 -6.08
CA LEU A 377 2.44 -13.54 -6.63
C LEU A 377 3.30 -13.32 -7.89
N ALA A 378 2.81 -12.54 -8.86
CA ALA A 378 3.54 -12.28 -10.09
C ALA A 378 4.84 -11.47 -9.88
N PRO A 379 4.88 -10.41 -9.05
CA PRO A 379 6.14 -9.72 -8.76
C PRO A 379 7.14 -10.59 -7.99
N ASN A 380 6.67 -11.50 -7.12
CA ASN A 380 7.55 -12.44 -6.43
C ASN A 380 8.12 -13.49 -7.40
N ALA A 381 7.34 -13.99 -8.36
CA ALA A 381 7.86 -14.86 -9.42
C ALA A 381 9.00 -14.18 -10.22
N ILE A 382 8.83 -12.89 -10.55
CA ILE A 382 9.87 -12.08 -11.21
C ILE A 382 11.10 -11.91 -10.31
N TYR A 383 10.90 -11.58 -9.03
CA TYR A 383 11.98 -11.46 -8.04
C TYR A 383 12.84 -12.73 -8.03
N TRP A 384 12.22 -13.90 -7.83
CA TRP A 384 12.93 -15.18 -7.76
C TRP A 384 13.61 -15.56 -9.08
N HIS A 385 12.99 -15.26 -10.22
CA HIS A 385 13.62 -15.46 -11.53
C HIS A 385 14.89 -14.63 -11.69
N VAL A 386 14.84 -13.35 -11.30
CA VAL A 386 15.98 -12.43 -11.40
C VAL A 386 17.10 -12.82 -10.44
N CYS A 387 16.78 -13.14 -9.18
CA CYS A 387 17.76 -13.63 -8.21
C CYS A 387 18.46 -14.90 -8.71
N GLY A 388 17.69 -15.92 -9.14
CA GLY A 388 18.28 -17.14 -9.68
C GLY A 388 19.12 -16.91 -10.94
N THR A 389 18.80 -15.92 -11.76
CA THR A 389 19.59 -15.56 -12.95
C THR A 389 20.90 -14.89 -12.54
N ALA A 390 20.87 -13.96 -11.58
CA ALA A 390 22.05 -13.30 -11.05
C ALA A 390 23.04 -14.32 -10.45
N LEU A 391 22.55 -15.22 -9.59
CA LEU A 391 23.37 -16.27 -8.97
C LEU A 391 24.08 -17.18 -9.98
N ARG A 392 23.44 -17.46 -11.13
CA ARG A 392 24.08 -18.23 -12.22
C ARG A 392 25.18 -17.46 -12.92
N VAL A 393 25.02 -16.15 -13.09
CA VAL A 393 26.04 -15.29 -13.71
C VAL A 393 27.26 -15.16 -12.80
N GLU A 394 27.05 -15.14 -11.48
CA GLU A 394 28.13 -15.05 -10.49
C GLU A 394 28.81 -16.40 -10.19
N ALA A 395 28.37 -17.49 -10.85
CA ALA A 395 28.87 -18.87 -10.63
C ALA A 395 28.78 -19.32 -9.16
N ALA A 396 27.75 -18.86 -8.44
CA ALA A 396 27.52 -19.22 -7.05
C ALA A 396 27.25 -20.72 -6.91
N THR A 397 28.10 -21.42 -6.17
CA THR A 397 27.92 -22.82 -5.75
C THR A 397 27.51 -22.86 -4.27
N ARG A 398 27.02 -24.01 -3.79
CA ARG A 398 26.69 -24.21 -2.36
C ARG A 398 27.84 -23.87 -1.41
N GLU A 399 29.09 -24.06 -1.84
CA GLU A 399 30.29 -23.73 -1.07
C GLU A 399 30.53 -22.20 -0.94
N ASN A 400 29.84 -21.39 -1.75
CA ASN A 400 29.95 -19.93 -1.82
C ASN A 400 28.60 -19.19 -1.59
N ALA A 401 27.55 -19.91 -1.16
CA ALA A 401 26.23 -19.35 -0.87
C ALA A 401 26.12 -18.94 0.60
N ILE A 402 25.38 -17.87 0.89
CA ILE A 402 25.25 -17.28 2.23
C ILE A 402 23.97 -17.79 2.91
N CYS A 403 24.06 -18.07 4.22
CA CYS A 403 22.94 -18.38 5.10
C CYS A 403 22.33 -17.09 5.68
N ASP A 404 21.01 -17.09 5.88
CA ASP A 404 20.26 -16.02 6.53
C ASP A 404 20.80 -15.69 7.95
N PRO A 405 21.18 -14.43 8.25
CA PRO A 405 21.58 -13.99 9.59
C PRO A 405 20.48 -14.14 10.66
N SER A 406 19.21 -14.32 10.26
CA SER A 406 18.09 -14.56 11.17
C SER A 406 18.10 -15.96 11.80
N LEU A 407 18.91 -16.88 11.25
CA LEU A 407 19.25 -18.16 11.88
C LEU A 407 20.53 -18.03 12.69
N SER A 408 20.52 -17.15 13.70
CA SER A 408 21.55 -17.15 14.72
C SER A 408 21.52 -18.49 15.47
N SER A 409 22.61 -19.25 15.42
CA SER A 409 22.89 -20.26 16.44
C SER A 409 22.82 -19.60 17.82
N GLU A 410 22.26 -20.30 18.81
CA GLU A 410 22.04 -19.85 20.20
C GLU A 410 23.30 -19.29 20.92
N ASP A 411 24.49 -19.40 20.32
CA ASP A 411 25.78 -19.08 20.94
C ASP A 411 26.39 -17.71 20.57
N GLY A 412 25.67 -16.83 19.86
CA GLY A 412 26.03 -15.40 19.80
C GLY A 412 27.41 -15.06 19.19
N GLN A 413 28.01 -15.95 18.40
CA GLN A 413 29.17 -15.59 17.57
C GLN A 413 28.69 -15.05 16.22
N GLU A 414 28.83 -13.74 16.03
CA GLU A 414 28.78 -13.12 14.70
C GLU A 414 29.82 -13.80 13.81
N MET A 415 29.34 -14.50 12.79
CA MET A 415 30.19 -15.12 11.79
C MET A 415 30.59 -14.03 10.79
N ASP A 416 31.79 -13.47 10.98
CA ASP A 416 32.43 -12.49 10.10
C ASP A 416 32.57 -13.06 8.68
N CYS A 417 31.63 -12.74 7.77
CA CYS A 417 31.66 -13.16 6.37
C CYS A 417 32.21 -12.04 5.47
N PRO A 418 33.34 -12.22 4.75
CA PRO A 418 33.97 -11.15 3.97
C PRO A 418 33.33 -10.84 2.60
N TYR A 419 32.11 -11.29 2.32
CA TYR A 419 31.44 -11.08 1.02
C TYR A 419 29.93 -10.86 1.22
N GLN A 420 29.41 -9.69 0.83
CA GLN A 420 28.00 -9.28 0.95
C GLN A 420 27.29 -9.07 -0.43
N PRO A 421 27.03 -10.15 -1.21
CA PRO A 421 26.23 -10.11 -2.43
C PRO A 421 24.73 -9.90 -2.16
N GLU A 422 24.24 -10.20 -0.95
CA GLU A 422 22.83 -10.04 -0.54
C GLU A 422 22.32 -8.61 -0.75
N ALA A 423 23.15 -7.59 -0.48
CA ALA A 423 22.75 -6.20 -0.70
C ALA A 423 22.47 -5.92 -2.19
N LYS A 424 23.32 -6.41 -3.10
CA LYS A 424 23.22 -6.12 -4.54
C LYS A 424 22.16 -6.98 -5.23
N GLU A 425 22.04 -8.26 -4.88
CA GLU A 425 21.02 -9.17 -5.40
C GLU A 425 19.62 -8.78 -4.93
N SER A 426 19.47 -8.47 -3.63
CA SER A 426 18.23 -7.92 -3.06
C SER A 426 17.83 -6.62 -3.75
N LEU A 427 18.80 -5.74 -4.07
CA LEU A 427 18.54 -4.49 -4.79
C LEU A 427 18.03 -4.72 -6.22
N ILE A 428 18.63 -5.64 -7.00
CA ILE A 428 18.22 -5.90 -8.39
C ILE A 428 16.84 -6.59 -8.43
N GLY A 429 16.65 -7.63 -7.62
CA GLY A 429 15.35 -8.31 -7.48
C GLY A 429 14.25 -7.33 -7.04
N SER A 430 14.55 -6.48 -6.06
CA SER A 430 13.61 -5.46 -5.57
C SER A 430 13.31 -4.37 -6.62
N ALA A 431 14.26 -4.01 -7.47
CA ALA A 431 14.04 -3.07 -8.57
C ALA A 431 13.10 -3.67 -9.63
N ALA A 432 13.31 -4.91 -10.05
CA ALA A 432 12.43 -5.61 -10.99
C ALA A 432 11.01 -5.78 -10.43
N ARG A 433 10.91 -6.13 -9.13
CA ARG A 433 9.64 -6.21 -8.41
C ARG A 433 8.89 -4.88 -8.40
N ARG A 434 9.58 -3.77 -8.08
CA ARG A 434 8.98 -2.41 -8.11
C ARG A 434 8.51 -2.01 -9.50
N ALA A 435 9.29 -2.32 -10.54
CA ALA A 435 8.90 -2.04 -11.91
C ALA A 435 7.61 -2.79 -12.30
N GLU A 436 7.46 -4.04 -11.88
CA GLU A 436 6.23 -4.81 -12.12
C GLU A 436 5.03 -4.23 -11.37
N LEU A 437 5.19 -3.84 -10.10
CA LEU A 437 4.10 -3.24 -9.31
C LEU A 437 3.52 -2.00 -10.00
N LYS A 438 4.39 -1.15 -10.56
CA LYS A 438 3.97 0.02 -11.36
C LYS A 438 3.15 -0.36 -12.59
N VAL A 439 3.53 -1.43 -13.30
CA VAL A 439 2.74 -1.90 -14.45
C VAL A 439 1.37 -2.41 -14.02
N GLN A 440 1.26 -3.04 -12.86
CA GLN A 440 -0.04 -3.47 -12.34
C GLN A 440 -0.97 -2.31 -12.01
N CYS A 441 -0.43 -1.16 -11.58
CA CYS A 441 -1.21 0.07 -11.49
C CYS A 441 -1.77 0.50 -12.86
N ASP A 442 -0.96 0.42 -13.92
CA ASP A 442 -1.41 0.71 -15.29
C ASP A 442 -2.52 -0.26 -15.74
N ILE A 443 -2.42 -1.56 -15.42
CA ILE A 443 -3.48 -2.55 -15.69
C ILE A 443 -4.78 -2.15 -14.99
N LEU A 444 -4.72 -1.79 -13.70
CA LEU A 444 -5.91 -1.41 -12.95
C LEU A 444 -6.57 -0.15 -13.53
N ARG A 445 -5.76 0.83 -13.95
CA ARG A 445 -6.28 2.03 -14.65
C ARG A 445 -6.90 1.70 -16.01
N ASP A 446 -6.34 0.75 -16.77
CA ASP A 446 -6.90 0.31 -18.05
C ASP A 446 -8.23 -0.45 -17.90
N LEU A 447 -8.38 -1.26 -16.83
CA LEU A 447 -9.58 -2.06 -16.59
C LEU A 447 -10.73 -1.27 -15.96
N PHE A 448 -10.42 -0.31 -15.07
CA PHE A 448 -11.42 0.41 -14.30
C PHE A 448 -11.67 1.84 -14.80
N GLY A 449 -10.79 2.35 -15.65
CA GLY A 449 -10.88 3.69 -16.22
C GLY A 449 -10.52 4.80 -15.23
N GLU A 450 -10.89 6.02 -15.59
CA GLU A 450 -10.60 7.19 -14.78
C GLU A 450 -11.62 7.33 -13.65
N PHE A 451 -11.14 7.70 -12.47
CA PHE A 451 -11.96 8.13 -11.35
C PHE A 451 -11.94 9.65 -11.23
N PHE A 452 -12.91 10.22 -10.50
CA PHE A 452 -12.98 11.65 -10.13
C PHE A 452 -13.34 12.60 -11.29
N GLY A 453 -14.64 12.78 -11.57
CA GLY A 453 -15.18 13.61 -12.67
C GLY A 453 -14.77 15.10 -12.67
N PRO A 454 -14.95 15.82 -13.80
CA PRO A 454 -14.72 17.26 -13.83
C PRO A 454 -15.61 18.00 -12.83
N LEU A 455 -15.11 19.12 -12.32
CA LEU A 455 -15.81 19.98 -11.36
C LEU A 455 -17.24 20.29 -11.82
N GLY A 456 -18.24 20.00 -10.97
CA GLY A 456 -19.57 20.60 -11.11
C GLY A 456 -20.78 19.66 -11.30
N THR A 457 -20.63 18.34 -11.31
CA THR A 457 -21.80 17.45 -11.14
C THR A 457 -21.92 17.06 -9.67
N GLU A 458 -22.90 17.66 -8.99
CA GLU A 458 -23.11 17.68 -7.54
C GLU A 458 -23.10 16.30 -6.84
N GLY A 459 -22.60 16.27 -5.58
CA GLY A 459 -22.91 15.22 -4.60
C GLY A 459 -21.80 14.75 -3.65
N MET A 460 -20.52 14.79 -4.05
CA MET A 460 -19.44 14.03 -3.35
C MET A 460 -18.15 14.80 -3.06
N TRP A 461 -18.12 16.10 -3.34
CA TRP A 461 -16.91 16.93 -3.30
C TRP A 461 -16.88 17.82 -2.06
N MET A 462 -15.79 17.81 -1.29
CA MET A 462 -15.60 18.76 -0.19
C MET A 462 -14.87 20.02 -0.69
N PRO A 463 -15.32 21.23 -0.33
CA PRO A 463 -14.55 22.44 -0.59
C PRO A 463 -13.36 22.57 0.38
N ARG A 464 -12.18 22.80 -0.24
CA ARG A 464 -10.90 23.42 0.17
C ARG A 464 -10.59 23.70 1.66
N ARG A 465 -9.36 23.35 2.09
CA ARG A 465 -8.65 24.03 3.20
C ARG A 465 -8.28 25.47 2.78
N SER A 466 -8.33 26.43 3.71
CA SER A 466 -7.99 27.84 3.43
C SER A 466 -6.52 28.08 3.07
N ASP A 467 -5.62 27.14 3.37
CA ASP A 467 -4.15 27.26 3.29
C ASP A 467 -3.48 26.45 2.15
N ALA A 468 -4.21 25.57 1.44
CA ALA A 468 -3.61 24.73 0.41
C ALA A 468 -3.27 25.51 -0.90
N PRO A 469 -2.05 25.35 -1.46
CA PRO A 469 -1.68 25.94 -2.74
C PRO A 469 -2.44 25.27 -3.90
N GLY A 470 -3.05 26.12 -4.75
CA GLY A 470 -3.46 25.85 -6.13
C GLY A 470 -4.12 24.50 -6.50
N SER A 471 -5.44 24.53 -6.67
CA SER A 471 -6.25 23.74 -7.65
C SER A 471 -6.72 22.30 -7.36
N GLU A 472 -6.34 21.63 -6.28
CA GLU A 472 -6.84 20.26 -6.03
C GLU A 472 -8.11 20.19 -5.17
N TRP A 473 -9.09 19.43 -5.65
CA TRP A 473 -10.38 19.17 -4.99
C TRP A 473 -10.44 17.73 -4.49
N TRP A 474 -11.12 17.51 -3.37
CA TRP A 474 -11.17 16.22 -2.68
C TRP A 474 -12.53 15.55 -2.90
N CYS A 475 -12.52 14.26 -3.27
CA CYS A 475 -13.75 13.48 -3.44
C CYS A 475 -13.76 12.32 -2.44
N LEU A 476 -14.77 12.32 -1.55
CA LEU A 476 -14.93 11.34 -0.47
C LEU A 476 -15.45 9.98 -0.98
N LEU A 477 -16.13 9.97 -2.12
CA LEU A 477 -16.65 8.76 -2.75
C LEU A 477 -16.28 8.77 -4.24
N PRO A 478 -15.11 8.21 -4.57
CA PRO A 478 -14.61 8.13 -5.94
C PRO A 478 -15.60 7.42 -6.84
N THR A 479 -16.28 8.16 -7.71
CA THR A 479 -17.11 7.59 -8.76
C THR A 479 -16.30 7.49 -10.06
N PRO A 480 -16.50 6.41 -10.85
CA PRO A 480 -15.92 6.32 -12.18
C PRO A 480 -16.37 7.53 -13.02
N LYS A 481 -15.47 8.12 -13.79
CA LYS A 481 -15.83 9.10 -14.81
C LYS A 481 -16.74 8.42 -15.84
N ARG A 482 -18.03 8.76 -15.82
CA ARG A 482 -18.97 8.26 -16.83
C ARG A 482 -18.73 8.97 -18.16
N ALA A 483 -17.94 8.34 -19.01
CA ALA A 483 -17.88 8.67 -20.42
C ALA A 483 -19.19 8.26 -21.10
N VAL A 484 -19.79 9.16 -21.88
CA VAL A 484 -21.07 8.92 -22.57
C VAL A 484 -20.79 8.62 -24.03
N VAL A 485 -21.17 7.42 -24.48
CA VAL A 485 -21.14 7.08 -25.90
C VAL A 485 -22.33 7.73 -26.58
N ARG A 486 -22.05 8.46 -27.65
CA ARG A 486 -23.10 9.06 -28.48
C ARG A 486 -23.44 8.13 -29.67
N PRO A 487 -24.72 7.91 -30.02
CA PRO A 487 -25.10 7.06 -31.14
C PRO A 487 -24.44 7.46 -32.46
N GLU A 488 -24.22 8.76 -32.68
CA GLU A 488 -23.61 9.29 -33.90
C GLU A 488 -22.18 8.77 -34.09
N TRP A 489 -21.44 8.49 -33.01
CA TRP A 489 -20.10 7.90 -33.09
C TRP A 489 -20.14 6.46 -33.58
N LEU A 490 -21.15 5.70 -33.14
CA LEU A 490 -21.32 4.29 -33.49
C LEU A 490 -21.84 4.10 -34.91
N GLU A 491 -22.64 5.04 -35.42
CA GLU A 491 -23.18 5.01 -36.78
C GLU A 491 -22.22 5.59 -37.83
N TRP A 492 -21.25 6.39 -37.38
CA TRP A 492 -20.32 7.10 -38.26
C TRP A 492 -19.58 6.17 -39.24
N SER A 493 -19.54 6.62 -40.50
CA SER A 493 -18.92 5.93 -41.63
C SER A 493 -19.39 4.46 -41.82
N GLY A 494 -20.65 4.16 -41.48
CA GLY A 494 -21.18 2.80 -41.58
C GLY A 494 -20.65 1.88 -40.48
N GLY A 495 -20.58 2.38 -39.26
CA GLY A 495 -20.15 1.61 -38.09
C GLY A 495 -18.69 1.20 -38.12
N VAL A 496 -17.79 2.11 -38.53
CA VAL A 496 -16.34 1.84 -38.48
C VAL A 496 -15.84 1.75 -37.04
N VAL A 497 -16.30 2.63 -36.15
CA VAL A 497 -15.90 2.67 -34.74
C VAL A 497 -16.14 1.33 -34.02
N PRO A 498 -17.37 0.75 -33.99
CA PRO A 498 -17.60 -0.52 -33.32
C PRO A 498 -16.86 -1.70 -33.97
N ARG A 499 -16.74 -1.73 -35.31
CA ARG A 499 -15.98 -2.79 -36.00
C ARG A 499 -14.50 -2.75 -35.65
N LEU A 500 -13.89 -1.57 -35.66
CA LEU A 500 -12.48 -1.40 -35.30
C LEU A 500 -12.25 -1.75 -33.82
N ALA A 501 -13.17 -1.35 -32.93
CA ALA A 501 -13.11 -1.73 -31.53
C ALA A 501 -13.18 -3.26 -31.33
N GLU A 502 -14.08 -3.95 -32.05
CA GLU A 502 -14.20 -5.42 -32.00
C GLU A 502 -12.98 -6.14 -32.59
N GLU A 503 -12.43 -5.64 -33.70
CA GLU A 503 -11.19 -6.16 -34.30
C GLU A 503 -10.00 -6.02 -33.34
N ILE A 504 -9.86 -4.87 -32.67
CA ILE A 504 -8.79 -4.64 -31.69
C ILE A 504 -8.95 -5.60 -30.51
N LEU A 505 -10.15 -5.70 -29.95
CA LEU A 505 -10.42 -6.55 -28.77
C LEU A 505 -10.24 -8.04 -29.07
N SER A 506 -10.66 -8.49 -30.25
CA SER A 506 -10.58 -9.91 -30.65
C SER A 506 -9.20 -10.34 -31.13
N GLY A 507 -8.45 -9.43 -31.77
CA GLY A 507 -7.11 -9.67 -32.30
C GLY A 507 -5.97 -9.29 -31.36
N SER A 508 -6.27 -8.73 -30.17
CA SER A 508 -5.28 -8.12 -29.26
C SER A 508 -4.40 -7.05 -29.94
N GLY A 509 -4.93 -6.38 -30.97
CA GLY A 509 -4.23 -5.38 -31.78
C GLY A 509 -4.26 -3.98 -31.16
N PHE A 510 -3.87 -3.88 -29.88
CA PHE A 510 -3.95 -2.64 -29.10
C PHE A 510 -3.05 -1.52 -29.65
N ASP A 511 -2.06 -1.86 -30.47
CA ASP A 511 -1.27 -0.94 -31.28
C ASP A 511 -2.11 -0.06 -32.23
N ARG A 512 -3.35 -0.46 -32.53
CA ARG A 512 -4.28 0.27 -33.39
C ARG A 512 -5.23 1.21 -32.65
N LEU A 513 -5.15 1.31 -31.32
CA LEU A 513 -5.98 2.24 -30.53
C LEU A 513 -5.86 3.71 -30.97
N PRO A 514 -4.68 4.22 -31.38
CA PRO A 514 -4.60 5.57 -31.94
C PRO A 514 -5.42 5.78 -33.22
N LEU A 515 -5.60 4.75 -34.04
CA LEU A 515 -6.48 4.80 -35.23
C LEU A 515 -7.96 4.87 -34.83
N LEU A 516 -8.33 4.17 -33.75
CA LEU A 516 -9.67 4.26 -33.17
C LEU A 516 -9.94 5.66 -32.61
N ALA A 517 -8.94 6.30 -31.99
CA ALA A 517 -9.03 7.69 -31.53
C ALA A 517 -9.28 8.66 -32.70
N GLU A 518 -8.54 8.51 -33.81
CA GLU A 518 -8.74 9.34 -35.01
C GLU A 518 -10.14 9.14 -35.62
N ALA A 519 -10.62 7.89 -35.67
CA ALA A 519 -11.97 7.58 -36.13
C ALA A 519 -13.03 8.24 -35.24
N LEU A 520 -12.87 8.20 -33.93
CA LEU A 520 -13.77 8.84 -32.97
C LEU A 520 -13.76 10.37 -33.09
N GLU A 521 -12.59 11.01 -33.24
CA GLU A 521 -12.51 12.46 -33.46
C GLU A 521 -13.22 12.87 -34.76
N ARG A 522 -13.04 12.11 -35.85
CA ARG A 522 -13.74 12.35 -37.11
C ARG A 522 -15.24 12.10 -37.01
N ALA A 523 -15.66 11.25 -36.08
CA ALA A 523 -17.05 11.04 -35.73
C ALA A 523 -17.63 12.13 -34.79
N GLY A 524 -16.81 13.10 -34.37
CA GLY A 524 -17.21 14.21 -33.50
C GLY A 524 -17.07 13.92 -32.01
N CYS A 525 -16.22 12.98 -31.61
CA CYS A 525 -15.82 12.81 -30.21
C CYS A 525 -14.81 13.89 -29.83
N GLU A 526 -15.12 14.66 -28.79
CA GLU A 526 -14.23 15.67 -28.20
C GLU A 526 -13.86 15.33 -26.75
N ASP A 527 -14.25 14.14 -26.27
CA ASP A 527 -14.03 13.75 -24.87
C ASP A 527 -12.53 13.49 -24.63
N PRO A 528 -11.84 14.35 -23.84
CA PRO A 528 -10.40 14.24 -23.64
C PRO A 528 -10.01 12.98 -22.87
N VAL A 529 -10.92 12.37 -22.10
CA VAL A 529 -10.67 11.15 -21.34
C VAL A 529 -10.62 9.95 -22.29
N ILE A 530 -11.61 9.83 -23.19
CA ILE A 530 -11.64 8.75 -24.20
C ILE A 530 -10.45 8.87 -25.13
N LEU A 531 -10.24 10.06 -25.71
CA LEU A 531 -9.18 10.27 -26.71
C LEU A 531 -7.78 10.19 -26.09
N GLY A 532 -7.61 10.72 -24.87
CA GLY A 532 -6.35 10.62 -24.13
C GLY A 532 -5.96 9.18 -23.81
N HIS A 533 -6.92 8.36 -23.36
CA HIS A 533 -6.69 6.95 -23.07
C HIS A 533 -6.27 6.16 -24.31
N LEU A 534 -6.99 6.30 -25.43
CA LEU A 534 -6.68 5.60 -26.69
C LEU A 534 -5.34 6.01 -27.32
N ARG A 535 -4.84 7.20 -26.99
CA ARG A 535 -3.54 7.72 -27.44
C ARG A 535 -2.41 7.43 -26.44
N SER A 536 -2.75 6.93 -25.26
CA SER A 536 -1.76 6.65 -24.24
C SER A 536 -0.78 5.60 -24.78
N ARG A 537 0.51 5.74 -24.43
CA ARG A 537 1.54 4.76 -24.77
C ARG A 537 1.56 3.57 -23.80
N GLY A 538 0.53 3.45 -22.96
CA GLY A 538 0.39 2.37 -21.99
C GLY A 538 0.17 1.02 -22.68
N THR A 539 0.47 -0.06 -21.95
CA THR A 539 0.05 -1.40 -22.40
C THR A 539 -1.44 -1.53 -22.10
N HIS A 540 -2.23 -1.89 -23.10
CA HIS A 540 -3.66 -2.13 -22.96
C HIS A 540 -3.96 -3.62 -22.90
N TYR A 541 -5.06 -3.97 -22.24
CA TYR A 541 -5.41 -5.34 -21.90
C TYR A 541 -6.84 -5.68 -22.34
N PRO A 542 -7.16 -6.98 -22.51
CA PRO A 542 -8.54 -7.41 -22.65
C PRO A 542 -9.35 -6.93 -21.44
N GLY A 543 -10.37 -6.11 -21.69
CA GLY A 543 -11.09 -5.39 -20.62
C GLY A 543 -10.87 -3.88 -20.60
N CYS A 544 -10.07 -3.33 -21.51
CA CYS A 544 -9.92 -1.89 -21.72
C CYS A 544 -11.28 -1.19 -21.68
N TRP A 545 -11.44 -0.28 -20.73
CA TRP A 545 -12.74 0.33 -20.42
C TRP A 545 -13.36 1.08 -21.60
N VAL A 546 -12.53 1.72 -22.47
CA VAL A 546 -13.03 2.42 -23.66
C VAL A 546 -13.59 1.45 -24.69
N LEU A 547 -12.93 0.30 -24.92
CA LEU A 547 -13.42 -0.70 -25.87
C LEU A 547 -14.74 -1.32 -25.36
N GLU A 548 -14.82 -1.64 -24.07
CA GLU A 548 -16.06 -2.16 -23.47
C GLU A 548 -17.21 -1.16 -23.56
N LEU A 549 -16.89 0.11 -23.35
CA LEU A 549 -17.83 1.23 -23.47
C LEU A 549 -18.39 1.34 -24.89
N LEU A 550 -17.53 1.34 -25.91
CA LEU A 550 -17.94 1.47 -27.32
C LEU A 550 -18.73 0.26 -27.83
N LEU A 551 -18.44 -0.94 -27.32
CA LEU A 551 -19.11 -2.17 -27.72
C LEU A 551 -20.41 -2.43 -26.92
N GLY A 552 -20.78 -1.55 -25.99
CA GLY A 552 -21.92 -1.76 -25.09
C GLY A 552 -21.76 -2.99 -24.20
N GLN A 553 -20.53 -3.46 -24.01
CA GLN A 553 -20.18 -4.57 -23.12
C GLN A 553 -20.08 -4.10 -21.66
N SER A 554 -19.98 -2.79 -21.44
CA SER A 554 -20.32 -2.13 -20.19
C SER A 554 -21.84 -2.21 -19.96
N ARG A 555 -22.35 -3.39 -19.58
CA ARG A 555 -23.75 -3.58 -19.19
C ARG A 555 -24.10 -2.61 -18.05
N PRO A 556 -25.34 -2.09 -17.98
CA PRO A 556 -25.77 -1.34 -16.81
C PRO A 556 -25.62 -2.23 -15.58
N GLU A 557 -24.83 -1.69 -14.66
CA GLU A 557 -24.60 -2.13 -13.30
C GLU A 557 -25.97 -2.19 -12.59
N SER A 558 -26.64 -3.33 -12.69
CA SER A 558 -27.86 -3.57 -11.93
C SER A 558 -27.47 -3.89 -10.50
N ASP A 559 -27.80 -2.96 -9.60
CA ASP A 559 -27.94 -3.20 -8.17
C ASP A 559 -28.55 -4.58 -7.91
N SER A 560 -27.86 -5.39 -7.10
CA SER A 560 -28.44 -6.21 -6.02
C SER A 560 -27.48 -7.35 -5.61
N PRO A 561 -27.48 -7.72 -4.32
CA PRO A 561 -27.27 -6.91 -3.12
C PRO A 561 -25.82 -7.01 -2.61
#